data_AF-A0A945A7V5-F1
#
_entry.id   AF-A0A945A7V5-F1
#
_cell.length_a   1.000
_cell.length_b   1.000
_cell.length_c   1.000
_cell.angle_alpha   90.00
_cell.angle_beta   90.00
_cell.angle_gamma   90.00
#
_symmetry.space_group_name_H-M   'P 1'
#
loop_
_entity.id
_entity.type
_entity.pdbx_description
1 polymer ?
#
loop_
_entity_poly.entity_id
_entity_poly.type
_entity_poly.pdbx_seq_one_letter_code
_entity_poly.pdbx_strand_id
1 'polypeptide(L)'
;EAYPGDVFYLHSRLLERSAKLGDNSGNGSLTALPVIETQGGDVSAFIPTNVISITDGQIFLETELFYQGIRPAVNTGLSVSRVGSSAQTNAMKSVAGSIKLELAQYREMAAFAQFGSDLDASTQQLLARGERLTELLKQPQYSPLTTAEQVLVIYAGTKGYLDKIEVSRVRAFEDGLLNFARTSHADVLEWIKTDDPKIKGEAEDRIKAVVESFSKDFA
;
A
#
# COMPACT_ATOMS: atom_id res chain seq x y z
N GLU A 1 9.87 -4.51 32.60
CA GLU A 1 9.09 -3.25 32.59
C GLU A 1 7.98 -3.19 33.67
N ALA A 2 8.14 -3.81 34.85
CA ALA A 2 7.22 -3.71 35.99
C ALA A 2 5.71 -4.00 35.76
N TYR A 3 5.34 -4.64 34.64
CA TYR A 3 3.95 -5.04 34.40
C TYR A 3 3.50 -6.21 35.27
N PRO A 4 2.21 -6.29 35.60
CA PRO A 4 1.59 -7.50 36.12
C PRO A 4 1.82 -8.71 35.20
N GLY A 5 1.92 -9.90 35.77
CA GLY A 5 2.19 -11.14 35.02
C GLY A 5 1.09 -11.53 34.01
N ASP A 6 -0.11 -10.94 34.12
CA ASP A 6 -1.27 -11.21 33.28
C ASP A 6 -1.52 -10.13 32.20
N VAL A 7 -0.60 -9.18 32.00
CA VAL A 7 -0.78 -8.11 31.00
C VAL A 7 -0.93 -8.65 29.57
N PHE A 8 -0.32 -9.79 29.25
CA PHE A 8 -0.57 -10.47 27.97
C PHE A 8 -2.04 -10.90 27.84
N TYR A 9 -2.59 -11.48 28.91
CA TYR A 9 -3.97 -11.95 28.96
C TYR A 9 -4.98 -10.80 28.84
N LEU A 10 -4.62 -9.61 29.32
CA LEU A 10 -5.43 -8.41 29.14
C LEU A 10 -5.65 -8.06 27.67
N HIS A 11 -4.58 -8.05 26.87
CA HIS A 11 -4.67 -7.76 25.44
C HIS A 11 -5.28 -8.91 24.64
N SER A 12 -4.92 -10.16 24.95
CA SER A 12 -5.42 -11.30 24.19
C SER A 12 -6.93 -11.45 24.33
N ARG A 13 -7.48 -11.44 25.55
CA ARG A 13 -8.94 -11.55 25.75
C ARG A 13 -9.74 -10.42 25.11
N LEU A 14 -9.12 -9.24 24.92
CA LEU A 14 -9.74 -8.12 24.25
C LEU A 14 -9.75 -8.33 22.73
N LEU A 15 -8.60 -8.64 22.15
CA LEU A 15 -8.43 -8.74 20.70
C LEU A 15 -9.09 -9.98 20.10
N GLU A 16 -9.12 -11.10 20.84
CA GLU A 16 -9.81 -12.34 20.46
C GLU A 16 -11.34 -12.18 20.32
N ARG A 17 -11.91 -11.05 20.77
CA ARG A 17 -13.33 -10.74 20.53
C ARG A 17 -13.59 -10.22 19.12
N SER A 18 -12.56 -9.79 18.40
CA SER A 18 -12.67 -9.39 17.00
C SER A 18 -12.64 -10.64 16.14
N ALA A 19 -13.74 -10.89 15.44
CA ALA A 19 -13.93 -12.13 14.70
C ALA A 19 -14.81 -11.93 13.47
N LYS A 20 -14.71 -12.87 12.52
CA LYS A 20 -15.66 -13.08 11.43
C LYS A 20 -16.50 -14.30 11.77
N LEU A 21 -17.80 -14.11 11.93
CA LEU A 21 -18.75 -15.20 12.21
C LEU A 21 -19.08 -15.95 10.91
N GLY A 22 -19.40 -17.24 11.04
CA GLY A 22 -19.84 -18.08 9.92
C GLY A 22 -21.36 -17.99 9.67
N ASP A 23 -21.80 -18.74 8.66
CA ASP A 23 -23.18 -18.72 8.16
C ASP A 23 -24.23 -18.99 9.26
N ASN A 24 -23.93 -19.95 10.14
CA ASN A 24 -24.81 -20.35 11.25
C ASN A 24 -24.95 -19.29 12.36
N SER A 25 -24.09 -18.26 12.34
CA SER A 25 -24.03 -17.19 13.35
C SER A 25 -24.29 -15.81 12.73
N GLY A 26 -24.98 -15.76 11.59
CA GLY A 26 -25.45 -14.51 10.97
C GLY A 26 -24.38 -13.74 10.20
N ASN A 27 -23.21 -14.31 9.94
CA ASN A 27 -22.15 -13.73 9.10
C ASN A 27 -21.66 -12.32 9.50
N GLY A 28 -21.89 -11.87 10.73
CA GLY A 28 -21.38 -10.61 11.25
C GLY A 28 -19.85 -10.59 11.39
N SER A 29 -19.27 -9.40 11.54
CA SER A 29 -17.84 -9.23 11.79
C SER A 29 -17.53 -8.06 12.71
N LEU A 30 -16.48 -8.20 13.50
CA LEU A 30 -15.87 -7.12 14.27
C LEU A 30 -14.37 -7.05 13.94
N THR A 31 -13.90 -5.90 13.45
CA THR A 31 -12.49 -5.65 13.12
C THR A 31 -11.87 -4.72 14.15
N ALA A 32 -10.72 -5.10 14.70
CA ALA A 32 -9.94 -4.24 15.60
C ALA A 32 -8.71 -3.66 14.90
N LEU A 33 -8.42 -2.39 15.20
CA LEU A 33 -7.19 -1.70 14.81
C LEU A 33 -6.48 -1.23 16.09
N PRO A 34 -5.77 -2.12 16.81
CA PRO A 34 -5.04 -1.71 18.00
C PRO A 34 -3.88 -0.79 17.63
N VAL A 35 -3.66 0.25 18.45
CA VAL A 35 -2.55 1.19 18.31
C VAL A 35 -1.60 0.99 19.48
N ILE A 36 -0.32 0.78 19.17
CA ILE A 36 0.75 0.62 20.15
C ILE A 36 1.83 1.64 19.83
N GLU A 37 2.23 2.41 20.83
CA GLU A 37 3.35 3.33 20.75
C GLU A 37 4.64 2.60 21.09
N THR A 38 5.64 2.72 20.22
CA THR A 38 7.01 2.24 20.48
C THR A 38 7.89 3.39 20.93
N GLN A 39 8.88 3.11 21.77
CA GLN A 39 9.85 4.10 22.21
C GLN A 39 11.15 3.91 21.42
N GLY A 40 11.62 4.96 20.75
CA GLY A 40 12.83 4.87 19.92
C GLY A 40 12.76 3.86 18.76
N GLY A 41 11.55 3.47 18.32
CA GLY A 41 11.36 2.44 17.30
C GLY A 41 11.55 1.01 17.81
N ASP A 42 11.69 0.80 19.12
CA ASP A 42 11.89 -0.54 19.69
C ASP A 42 10.59 -1.37 19.64
N VAL A 43 10.54 -2.28 18.67
CA VAL A 43 9.47 -3.28 18.51
C VAL A 43 9.67 -4.54 19.35
N SER A 44 10.84 -4.69 19.97
CA SER A 44 11.19 -5.84 20.81
C SER A 44 10.82 -5.62 22.28
N ALA A 45 10.38 -4.42 22.64
CA ALA A 45 9.83 -4.12 23.95
C ALA A 45 8.65 -5.04 24.30
N PHE A 46 8.37 -5.16 25.60
CA PHE A 46 7.48 -6.21 26.11
C PHE A 46 6.04 -6.10 25.58
N ILE A 47 5.46 -4.89 25.59
CA ILE A 47 4.07 -4.68 25.11
C ILE A 47 3.95 -4.81 23.59
N PRO A 48 4.80 -4.17 22.76
CA PRO A 48 4.80 -4.39 21.31
C PRO A 48 4.90 -5.87 20.93
N THR A 49 5.83 -6.61 21.53
CA THR A 49 6.01 -8.05 21.25
C THR A 49 4.76 -8.85 21.56
N ASN A 50 4.12 -8.60 22.70
CA ASN A 50 2.87 -9.27 23.07
C ASN A 50 1.77 -9.03 22.03
N VAL A 51 1.52 -7.78 21.66
CA VAL A 51 0.41 -7.44 20.74
C VAL A 51 0.69 -7.95 19.33
N ILE A 52 1.93 -7.85 18.84
CA ILE A 52 2.36 -8.42 17.55
C ILE A 52 2.10 -9.94 17.50
N SER A 53 2.32 -10.65 18.62
CA SER A 53 2.08 -12.08 18.67
C SER A 53 0.59 -12.46 18.57
N ILE A 54 -0.30 -11.58 19.04
CA ILE A 54 -1.76 -11.79 19.07
C ILE A 54 -2.42 -11.41 17.75
N THR A 55 -2.04 -10.28 17.15
CA THR A 55 -2.70 -9.73 15.96
C THR A 55 -2.39 -10.50 14.67
N ASP A 56 -3.29 -10.43 13.69
CA ASP A 56 -3.14 -11.03 12.35
C ASP A 56 -2.19 -10.27 11.42
N GLY A 57 -1.37 -9.36 11.95
CA GLY A 57 -0.47 -8.53 11.19
C GLY A 57 -0.26 -7.16 11.83
N GLN A 58 0.58 -6.34 11.20
CA GLN A 58 0.93 -5.03 11.70
C GLN A 58 1.19 -4.06 10.54
N ILE A 59 0.89 -2.79 10.80
CA ILE A 59 1.33 -1.66 9.98
C ILE A 59 2.33 -0.89 10.84
N PHE A 60 3.59 -0.92 10.45
CA PHE A 60 4.65 -0.25 11.18
C PHE A 60 4.89 1.14 10.59
N LEU A 61 4.83 2.17 11.43
CA LEU A 61 5.06 3.55 11.04
C LEU A 61 6.44 4.00 11.55
N GLU A 62 7.25 4.59 10.67
CA GLU A 62 8.62 5.00 11.01
C GLU A 62 8.81 6.50 11.01
N THR A 63 9.51 6.96 12.05
CA THR A 63 9.88 8.37 12.23
C THR A 63 10.80 8.87 11.10
N GLU A 64 11.73 8.06 10.62
CA GLU A 64 12.66 8.44 9.55
C GLU A 64 11.91 8.71 8.23
N LEU A 65 11.03 7.79 7.82
CA LEU A 65 10.18 7.96 6.63
C LEU A 65 9.31 9.22 6.74
N PHE A 66 8.76 9.48 7.93
CA PHE A 66 7.95 10.67 8.17
C PHE A 66 8.72 11.99 7.99
N TYR A 67 9.97 12.04 8.47
CA TYR A 67 10.84 13.22 8.32
C TYR A 67 11.38 13.38 6.89
N GLN A 68 11.53 12.29 6.14
CA GLN A 68 11.82 12.32 4.69
C GLN A 68 10.61 12.75 3.84
N GLY A 69 9.45 13.00 4.48
CA GLY A 69 8.23 13.43 3.79
C GLY A 69 7.44 12.30 3.13
N ILE A 70 7.74 11.04 3.46
CA ILE A 70 6.93 9.88 3.07
C ILE A 70 5.78 9.74 4.06
N ARG A 71 4.57 10.08 3.61
CA ARG A 71 3.35 10.07 4.43
C ARG A 71 2.22 9.47 3.61
N PRO A 72 1.58 8.36 4.03
CA PRO A 72 1.77 7.66 5.31
C PRO A 72 3.13 6.97 5.42
N ALA A 73 3.74 7.02 6.61
CA ALA A 73 5.12 6.60 6.86
C ALA A 73 5.25 5.08 7.07
N VAL A 74 4.66 4.28 6.18
CA VAL A 74 4.57 2.82 6.32
C VAL A 74 5.90 2.15 5.95
N ASN A 75 6.45 1.35 6.86
CA ASN A 75 7.56 0.47 6.53
C ASN A 75 7.03 -0.79 5.83
N THR A 76 7.29 -0.92 4.52
CA THR A 76 6.82 -2.05 3.69
C THR A 76 7.52 -3.38 3.98
N GLY A 77 8.70 -3.36 4.61
CA GLY A 77 9.45 -4.56 4.99
C GLY A 77 8.97 -5.19 6.30
N LEU A 78 8.65 -4.35 7.30
CA LEU A 78 8.19 -4.77 8.62
C LEU A 78 6.66 -4.93 8.70
N SER A 79 5.92 -4.26 7.82
CA SER A 79 4.46 -4.36 7.78
C SER A 79 4.02 -5.63 7.05
N VAL A 80 3.04 -6.33 7.63
CA VAL A 80 2.51 -7.58 7.08
C VAL A 80 1.05 -7.75 7.47
N SER A 81 0.29 -8.45 6.61
CA SER A 81 -1.01 -9.00 6.94
C SER A 81 -0.95 -10.51 6.71
N ARG A 82 -1.26 -11.31 7.74
CA ARG A 82 -1.32 -12.77 7.68
C ARG A 82 -2.52 -13.25 6.88
N VAL A 83 -3.62 -12.48 6.85
CA VAL A 83 -4.79 -12.75 6.00
C VAL A 83 -4.43 -12.55 4.52
N GLY A 84 -3.60 -11.55 4.22
CA GLY A 84 -3.02 -11.33 2.91
C GLY A 84 -4.05 -11.13 1.81
N SER A 85 -3.85 -11.80 0.66
CA SER A 85 -4.65 -11.59 -0.55
C SER A 85 -6.12 -12.03 -0.44
N SER A 86 -6.49 -12.76 0.62
CA SER A 86 -7.87 -13.20 0.85
C SER A 86 -8.79 -12.06 1.29
N ALA A 87 -8.22 -10.96 1.80
CA ALA A 87 -8.96 -9.75 2.16
C ALA A 87 -9.01 -8.70 1.02
N GLN A 88 -8.46 -9.01 -0.15
CA GLN A 88 -8.41 -8.10 -1.29
C GLN A 88 -9.51 -8.42 -2.31
N THR A 89 -10.08 -7.38 -2.91
CA THR A 89 -10.87 -7.47 -4.14
C THR A 89 -10.01 -8.05 -5.28
N ASN A 90 -10.61 -8.76 -6.23
CA ASN A 90 -9.92 -9.33 -7.37
C ASN A 90 -9.14 -8.27 -8.18
N ALA A 91 -9.72 -7.08 -8.35
CA ALA A 91 -9.09 -5.96 -9.04
C ALA A 91 -7.78 -5.55 -8.33
N MET A 92 -7.85 -5.20 -7.04
CA MET A 92 -6.68 -4.85 -6.23
C MET A 92 -5.61 -5.96 -6.23
N LYS A 93 -6.02 -7.22 -6.02
CA LYS A 93 -5.11 -8.36 -6.01
C LYS A 93 -4.32 -8.50 -7.30
N SER A 94 -4.92 -8.16 -8.44
CA SER A 94 -4.27 -8.28 -9.74
C SER A 94 -3.18 -7.22 -10.00
N VAL A 95 -3.24 -6.07 -9.32
CA VAL A 95 -2.28 -4.96 -9.50
C VAL A 95 -1.30 -4.80 -8.32
N ALA A 96 -1.69 -5.18 -7.11
CA ALA A 96 -0.88 -5.00 -5.90
C ALA A 96 0.23 -6.05 -5.72
N GLY A 97 0.23 -7.13 -6.50
CA GLY A 97 1.24 -8.19 -6.36
C GLY A 97 2.66 -7.73 -6.69
N SER A 98 2.83 -6.97 -7.78
CA SER A 98 4.13 -6.48 -8.25
C SER A 98 4.68 -5.36 -7.37
N ILE A 99 3.84 -4.45 -6.89
CA ILE A 99 4.28 -3.25 -6.16
C ILE A 99 5.05 -3.58 -4.88
N LYS A 100 4.62 -4.61 -4.12
CA LYS A 100 5.28 -4.98 -2.87
C LYS A 100 6.70 -5.50 -3.11
N LEU A 101 6.87 -6.33 -4.15
CA LEU A 101 8.17 -6.89 -4.51
C LEU A 101 9.11 -5.79 -5.02
N GLU A 102 8.62 -4.94 -5.92
CA GLU A 102 9.40 -3.83 -6.48
C GLU A 102 9.86 -2.84 -5.39
N LEU A 103 8.98 -2.49 -4.44
CA LEU A 103 9.35 -1.59 -3.34
C LEU A 103 10.31 -2.24 -2.33
N ALA A 104 10.22 -3.56 -2.12
CA ALA A 104 11.17 -4.28 -1.28
C ALA A 104 12.57 -4.28 -1.93
N GLN A 105 12.66 -4.62 -3.22
CA GLN A 105 13.90 -4.58 -3.98
C GLN A 105 14.47 -3.16 -4.05
N TYR A 106 13.61 -2.15 -4.25
CA TYR A 106 14.01 -0.75 -4.23
C TYR A 106 14.68 -0.37 -2.91
N ARG A 107 14.10 -0.73 -1.77
CA ARG A 107 14.68 -0.41 -0.46
C ARG A 107 16.04 -1.06 -0.24
N GLU A 108 16.18 -2.34 -0.60
CA GLU A 108 17.47 -3.03 -0.53
C GLU A 108 18.50 -2.30 -1.40
N MET A 109 18.17 -2.00 -2.66
CA MET A 109 19.09 -1.35 -3.60
C MET A 109 19.38 0.10 -3.25
N ALA A 110 18.42 0.84 -2.69
CA ALA A 110 18.60 2.24 -2.27
C ALA A 110 19.65 2.36 -1.16
N ALA A 111 19.70 1.39 -0.23
CA ALA A 111 20.75 1.34 0.78
C ALA A 111 22.13 1.09 0.17
N PHE A 112 22.24 0.19 -0.83
CA PHE A 112 23.52 -0.05 -1.54
C PHE A 112 23.96 1.13 -2.40
N ALA A 113 23.02 1.81 -3.05
CA ALA A 113 23.27 2.95 -3.92
C ALA A 113 23.91 4.14 -3.17
N GLN A 114 23.74 4.25 -1.84
CA GLN A 114 24.42 5.26 -1.04
C GLN A 114 25.94 5.05 -0.95
N PHE A 115 26.44 3.85 -1.25
CA PHE A 115 27.85 3.47 -1.10
C PHE A 115 28.53 3.09 -2.43
N GLY A 116 27.78 2.86 -3.51
CA GLY A 116 28.30 2.42 -4.81
C GLY A 116 28.43 3.54 -5.83
N SER A 117 29.59 3.66 -6.49
CA SER A 117 29.83 4.69 -7.51
C SER A 117 29.39 4.32 -8.93
N ASP A 118 29.26 3.02 -9.23
CA ASP A 118 28.83 2.53 -10.55
C ASP A 118 27.67 1.54 -10.39
N LEU A 119 26.48 1.98 -10.78
CA LEU A 119 25.28 1.14 -10.84
C LEU A 119 25.01 0.79 -12.30
N ASP A 120 24.79 -0.50 -12.57
CA ASP A 120 24.41 -0.96 -13.91
C ASP A 120 23.01 -0.43 -14.29
N ALA A 121 22.70 -0.45 -15.59
CA ALA A 121 21.45 0.11 -16.12
C ALA A 121 20.18 -0.52 -15.51
N SER A 122 20.22 -1.80 -15.13
CA SER A 122 19.07 -2.46 -14.52
C SER A 122 18.80 -1.96 -13.10
N THR A 123 19.86 -1.75 -12.32
CA THR A 123 19.78 -1.15 -10.98
C THR A 123 19.31 0.31 -11.05
N GLN A 124 19.79 1.09 -12.01
CA GLN A 124 19.32 2.47 -12.22
C GLN A 124 17.82 2.52 -12.55
N GLN A 125 17.34 1.62 -13.41
CA GLN A 125 15.92 1.55 -13.74
C GLN A 125 15.06 1.14 -12.54
N LEU A 126 15.54 0.21 -11.72
CA LEU A 126 14.86 -0.24 -10.51
C LEU A 126 14.77 0.90 -9.48
N LEU A 127 15.85 1.65 -9.26
CA LEU A 127 15.84 2.83 -8.38
C LEU A 127 14.89 3.90 -8.89
N ALA A 128 14.96 4.23 -10.18
CA ALA A 128 14.10 5.22 -10.81
C ALA A 128 12.61 4.86 -10.68
N ARG A 129 12.25 3.59 -10.88
CA ARG A 129 10.86 3.12 -10.71
C ARG A 129 10.45 3.15 -9.24
N GLY A 130 11.31 2.68 -8.34
CA GLY A 130 11.04 2.65 -6.90
C GLY A 130 10.80 4.04 -6.29
N GLU A 131 11.54 5.06 -6.74
CA GLU A 131 11.31 6.47 -6.35
C GLU A 131 9.90 6.94 -6.73
N ARG A 132 9.47 6.65 -7.96
CA ARG A 132 8.14 7.04 -8.46
C ARG A 132 7.03 6.30 -7.75
N LEU A 133 7.20 4.99 -7.50
CA LEU A 133 6.25 4.22 -6.71
C LEU A 133 6.18 4.72 -5.27
N THR A 134 7.31 5.16 -4.70
CA THR A 134 7.35 5.75 -3.34
C THR A 134 6.58 7.08 -3.30
N GLU A 135 6.74 7.96 -4.30
CA GLU A 135 5.93 9.17 -4.41
C GLU A 135 4.44 8.88 -4.60
N LEU A 136 4.11 7.88 -5.42
CA LEU A 136 2.73 7.46 -5.71
C LEU A 136 1.99 6.94 -4.47
N LEU A 137 2.71 6.39 -3.50
CA LEU A 137 2.14 5.93 -2.24
C LEU A 137 2.01 7.04 -1.18
N LYS A 138 2.45 8.27 -1.48
CA LYS A 138 2.23 9.41 -0.57
C LYS A 138 0.80 9.90 -0.69
N GLN A 139 0.14 10.03 0.45
CA GLN A 139 -1.25 10.45 0.51
C GLN A 139 -1.46 11.46 1.65
N PRO A 140 -2.05 12.63 1.37
CA PRO A 140 -2.37 13.61 2.40
C PRO A 140 -3.47 13.10 3.33
N GLN A 141 -3.53 13.67 4.54
CA GLN A 141 -4.61 13.38 5.48
C GLN A 141 -5.98 13.76 4.89
N TYR A 142 -7.03 13.05 5.34
CA TYR A 142 -8.43 13.30 4.95
C TYR A 142 -8.75 13.13 3.46
N SER A 143 -7.88 12.45 2.70
CA SER A 143 -8.04 12.26 1.26
C SER A 143 -8.10 10.79 0.87
N PRO A 144 -8.98 9.95 1.47
CA PRO A 144 -9.05 8.53 1.15
C PRO A 144 -9.46 8.32 -0.32
N LEU A 145 -8.86 7.33 -0.97
CA LEU A 145 -9.21 6.90 -2.32
C LEU A 145 -10.08 5.65 -2.25
N THR A 146 -11.03 5.53 -3.17
CA THR A 146 -11.79 4.29 -3.40
C THR A 146 -10.89 3.18 -3.93
N THR A 147 -11.28 1.92 -3.75
CA THR A 147 -10.52 0.78 -4.27
C THR A 147 -10.33 0.86 -5.79
N ALA A 148 -11.34 1.33 -6.54
CA ALA A 148 -11.25 1.49 -7.99
C ALA A 148 -10.21 2.54 -8.41
N GLU A 149 -10.18 3.68 -7.72
CA GLU A 149 -9.18 4.73 -7.94
C GLU A 149 -7.76 4.23 -7.62
N GLN A 150 -7.60 3.53 -6.49
CA GLN A 150 -6.30 2.94 -6.13
C GLN A 150 -5.82 1.94 -7.18
N VAL A 151 -6.73 1.12 -7.75
CA VAL A 151 -6.38 0.17 -8.81
C VAL A 151 -5.83 0.90 -10.04
N LEU A 152 -6.45 2.00 -10.48
CA LEU A 152 -5.96 2.80 -11.61
C LEU A 152 -4.58 3.39 -11.33
N VAL A 153 -4.41 4.00 -10.15
CA VAL A 153 -3.15 4.64 -9.75
C VAL A 153 -2.02 3.61 -9.67
N ILE A 154 -2.24 2.48 -8.98
CA ILE A 154 -1.26 1.40 -8.86
C ILE A 154 -0.95 0.78 -10.24
N TYR A 155 -1.95 0.60 -11.10
CA TYR A 155 -1.74 0.11 -12.46
C TYR A 155 -0.81 1.06 -13.24
N ALA A 156 -1.05 2.37 -13.18
CA ALA A 156 -0.21 3.36 -13.85
C ALA A 156 1.26 3.28 -13.40
N GLY A 157 1.48 3.17 -12.08
CA GLY A 157 2.81 3.00 -11.48
C GLY A 157 3.51 1.73 -11.93
N THR A 158 2.85 0.58 -11.74
CA THR A 158 3.45 -0.75 -12.00
C THR A 158 3.66 -1.06 -13.48
N LYS A 159 2.92 -0.41 -14.39
CA LYS A 159 3.09 -0.56 -15.85
C LYS A 159 4.08 0.44 -16.46
N GLY A 160 4.72 1.28 -15.63
CA GLY A 160 5.79 2.18 -16.07
C GLY A 160 5.31 3.46 -16.75
N TYR A 161 4.03 3.83 -16.62
CA TYR A 161 3.51 5.10 -17.16
C TYR A 161 4.16 6.32 -16.49
N LEU A 162 4.70 6.14 -15.28
CA LEU A 162 5.40 7.19 -14.53
C LEU A 162 6.90 7.24 -14.85
N ASP A 163 7.47 6.25 -15.55
CA ASP A 163 8.94 6.11 -15.70
C ASP A 163 9.60 7.34 -16.35
N LYS A 164 8.87 8.05 -17.23
CA LYS A 164 9.35 9.27 -17.90
C LYS A 164 8.98 10.57 -17.17
N ILE A 165 8.18 10.50 -16.12
CA ILE A 165 7.74 11.65 -15.35
C ILE A 165 8.81 11.98 -14.30
N GLU A 166 9.10 13.26 -14.12
CA GLU A 166 9.98 13.72 -13.04
C GLU A 166 9.36 13.39 -11.68
N VAL A 167 10.17 12.94 -10.72
CA VAL A 167 9.71 12.51 -9.38
C VAL A 167 8.84 13.58 -8.70
N SER A 168 9.21 14.86 -8.82
CA SER A 168 8.47 16.00 -8.27
C SER A 168 7.05 16.16 -8.86
N ARG A 169 6.81 15.66 -10.07
CA ARG A 169 5.54 15.75 -10.80
C ARG A 169 4.64 14.52 -10.63
N VAL A 170 5.09 13.47 -9.94
CA VAL A 170 4.31 12.23 -9.76
C VAL A 170 2.97 12.49 -9.08
N ARG A 171 2.94 13.32 -8.03
CA ARG A 171 1.66 13.67 -7.37
C ARG A 171 0.73 14.49 -8.25
N ALA A 172 1.27 15.41 -9.05
CA ALA A 172 0.46 16.14 -10.02
C ALA A 172 -0.12 15.23 -11.10
N PHE A 173 0.62 14.19 -11.51
CA PHE A 173 0.10 13.15 -12.40
C PHE A 173 -1.02 12.35 -11.75
N GLU A 174 -0.85 11.92 -10.49
CA GLU A 174 -1.88 11.19 -9.74
C GLU A 174 -3.18 12.01 -9.60
N ASP A 175 -3.07 13.26 -9.12
CA ASP A 175 -4.22 14.15 -8.95
C ASP A 175 -4.95 14.39 -10.28
N GLY A 176 -4.19 14.59 -11.36
CA GLY A 176 -4.72 14.76 -12.70
C GLY A 176 -5.42 13.50 -13.21
N LEU A 177 -4.81 12.32 -13.04
CA LEU A 177 -5.37 11.03 -13.45
C LEU A 177 -6.68 10.74 -12.70
N LEU A 178 -6.71 10.99 -11.39
CA LEU A 178 -7.90 10.82 -10.57
C LEU A 178 -9.02 11.76 -11.01
N ASN A 179 -8.72 13.04 -11.26
CA ASN A 179 -9.71 14.00 -11.73
C ASN A 179 -10.23 13.66 -13.13
N PHE A 180 -9.35 13.22 -14.03
CA PHE A 180 -9.72 12.75 -15.36
C PHE A 180 -10.62 11.50 -15.29
N ALA A 181 -10.26 10.52 -14.46
CA ALA A 181 -11.06 9.32 -14.25
C ALA A 181 -12.45 9.66 -13.67
N ARG A 182 -12.52 10.54 -12.67
CA ARG A 182 -13.80 10.97 -12.06
C ARG A 182 -14.71 11.72 -13.02
N THR A 183 -14.14 12.53 -13.91
CA THR A 183 -14.92 13.43 -14.78
C THR A 183 -15.30 12.76 -16.10
N SER A 184 -14.38 12.01 -16.69
CA SER A 184 -14.50 11.50 -18.06
C SER A 184 -14.67 9.98 -18.14
N HIS A 185 -14.32 9.25 -17.08
CA HIS A 185 -14.33 7.77 -17.06
C HIS A 185 -14.95 7.21 -15.76
N ALA A 186 -15.96 7.91 -15.22
CA ALA A 186 -16.67 7.47 -14.01
C ALA A 186 -17.32 6.09 -14.20
N ASP A 187 -17.68 5.74 -15.44
CA ASP A 187 -18.18 4.43 -15.82
C ASP A 187 -17.16 3.30 -15.58
N VAL A 188 -15.87 3.57 -15.78
CA VAL A 188 -14.79 2.61 -15.53
C VAL A 188 -14.60 2.42 -14.02
N LEU A 189 -14.64 3.51 -13.25
CA LEU A 189 -14.54 3.46 -11.79
C LEU A 189 -15.71 2.66 -11.17
N GLU A 190 -16.93 2.92 -11.61
CA GLU A 190 -18.12 2.22 -11.11
C GLU A 190 -18.13 0.75 -11.54
N TRP A 191 -17.65 0.44 -12.74
CA TRP A 191 -17.48 -0.94 -13.21
C TRP A 191 -16.48 -1.72 -12.35
N ILE A 192 -15.30 -1.16 -12.04
CA ILE A 192 -14.32 -1.83 -11.16
C ILE A 192 -14.93 -2.09 -9.77
N LYS A 193 -15.66 -1.10 -9.24
CA LYS A 193 -16.27 -1.17 -7.91
C LYS A 193 -17.40 -2.20 -7.83
N THR A 194 -18.19 -2.36 -8.88
CA THR A 194 -19.38 -3.22 -8.88
C THR A 194 -19.06 -4.65 -9.30
N ASP A 195 -18.28 -4.80 -10.37
CA ASP A 195 -18.05 -6.11 -10.99
C ASP A 195 -16.82 -6.82 -10.42
N ASP A 196 -15.95 -6.09 -9.70
CA ASP A 196 -14.66 -6.55 -9.17
C ASP A 196 -13.88 -7.45 -10.16
N PRO A 197 -13.57 -6.93 -11.36
CA PRO A 197 -12.91 -7.71 -12.38
C PRO A 197 -11.45 -7.96 -12.00
N LYS A 198 -10.93 -9.13 -12.34
CA LYS A 198 -9.49 -9.33 -12.39
C LYS A 198 -8.93 -8.49 -13.55
N ILE A 199 -7.96 -7.61 -13.29
CA ILE A 199 -7.38 -6.73 -14.33
C ILE A 199 -6.43 -7.55 -15.21
N LYS A 200 -7.00 -8.14 -16.27
CA LYS A 200 -6.31 -8.94 -17.29
C LYS A 200 -7.15 -8.98 -18.57
N GLY A 201 -6.50 -9.02 -19.74
CA GLY A 201 -7.19 -9.12 -21.03
C GLY A 201 -8.05 -7.88 -21.28
N GLU A 202 -9.32 -8.05 -21.67
CA GLU A 202 -10.24 -6.94 -21.97
C GLU A 202 -10.38 -5.94 -20.81
N ALA A 203 -10.37 -6.45 -19.56
CA ALA A 203 -10.43 -5.61 -18.38
C ALA A 203 -9.19 -4.71 -18.22
N GLU A 204 -8.02 -5.26 -18.56
CA GLU A 204 -6.77 -4.51 -18.57
C GLU A 204 -6.75 -3.51 -19.72
N ASP A 205 -7.22 -3.87 -20.91
CA ASP A 205 -7.28 -2.97 -22.07
C ASP A 205 -8.16 -1.74 -21.79
N ARG A 206 -9.28 -1.92 -21.06
CA ARG A 206 -10.15 -0.81 -20.66
C ARG A 206 -9.45 0.18 -19.72
N ILE A 207 -8.75 -0.32 -18.70
CA ILE A 207 -7.99 0.53 -17.77
C ILE A 207 -6.81 1.18 -18.47
N LYS A 208 -6.09 0.41 -19.28
CA LYS A 208 -4.96 0.85 -20.07
C LYS A 208 -5.35 2.02 -20.98
N ALA A 209 -6.49 1.96 -21.65
CA ALA A 209 -6.98 3.04 -22.50
C ALA A 209 -7.18 4.35 -21.74
N VAL A 210 -7.71 4.29 -20.51
CA VAL A 210 -7.89 5.47 -19.65
C VAL A 210 -6.55 6.08 -19.26
N VAL A 211 -5.63 5.24 -18.75
CA VAL A 211 -4.30 5.70 -18.31
C VAL A 211 -3.50 6.24 -19.50
N GLU A 212 -3.52 5.56 -20.65
CA GLU A 212 -2.83 6.02 -21.87
C GLU A 212 -3.38 7.33 -22.42
N SER A 213 -4.71 7.52 -22.39
CA SER A 213 -5.32 8.77 -22.82
C SER A 213 -4.81 9.93 -21.97
N PHE A 214 -4.85 9.77 -20.64
CA PHE A 214 -4.36 10.81 -19.73
C PHE A 214 -2.84 11.04 -19.84
N SER A 215 -2.05 9.96 -19.90
CA SER A 215 -0.60 10.06 -19.99
C SER A 215 -0.11 10.78 -21.25
N LYS A 216 -0.84 10.69 -22.37
CA LYS A 216 -0.53 11.44 -23.59
C LYS A 216 -0.79 12.94 -23.45
N ASP A 217 -1.84 13.30 -22.71
CA ASP A 217 -2.22 14.70 -22.50
C ASP A 217 -1.37 15.40 -21.42
N PHE A 218 -0.83 14.62 -20.47
CA PHE A 218 0.01 15.14 -19.38
C PHE A 218 1.49 15.35 -19.78
N ALA A 219 1.97 14.59 -20.77
CA ALA A 219 3.34 14.63 -21.28
C ALA A 219 3.60 15.90 -22.13
#